data_AF-A0A845LXA4-F1
#
_entry.id   AF-A0A845LXA4-F1
#
_cell.length_a   1.000
_cell.length_b   1.000
_cell.length_c   1.000
_cell.angle_alpha   90.00
_cell.angle_beta   90.00
_cell.angle_gamma   90.00
#
_symmetry.space_group_name_H-M   'P 1'
#
loop_
_entity.id
_entity.type
_entity.pdbx_description
1 polymer ?
#
loop_
_entity_poly.entity_id
_entity_poly.type
_entity_poly.pdbx_seq_one_letter_code
_entity_poly.pdbx_strand_id
1 'polypeptide(L)'
;MRKAWLFLVIFLLAAAFEAGSMFSAGEDTSEMVRVYRNLIRVEVNGNPVTMDNFLYNNRTYVPMREVAELLGKDVRWNAYTNTAGINDLIYERDALAALLPSEIGHTWIYNGFAEYGHTVTLDRIEDASNRRTYVISGEVSDSLDGEGNLGRGVSLNYILQGNALIQEKTAPMMLDSKFDRLTLIETPLVAGTTWTETLMDQSGLTAKIDAIIQKVEIVDGKKQFTVRHQEVGSPYYEVRVIREGAGLLSFEKLLQLSDSSFTVSYSLYMGGKLTQVPMTLYFATPQADGVLPEIRTMLVSDGAVARAAVIGLIWGPQSENLRATIPEGTRLLAISIANGICTVDFSKEFVDNHPGGSAGEIMTLTSILKTLQEFPSIEKVQILVEGQKGATLGNILLDKPLE
;
A
#
# COMPACT_ATOMS: atom_id res chain seq x y z
N MET A 1 -3.79 81.89 -54.66
CA MET A 1 -3.08 80.60 -54.56
C MET A 1 -1.61 80.86 -54.26
N ARG A 2 -1.27 80.89 -52.98
CA ARG A 2 0.08 81.06 -52.42
C ARG A 2 0.06 80.30 -51.09
N LYS A 3 1.15 79.58 -50.78
CA LYS A 3 1.41 78.81 -49.54
C LYS A 3 0.99 77.33 -49.55
N ALA A 4 1.61 76.56 -50.46
CA ALA A 4 2.18 75.27 -50.09
C ALA A 4 3.49 75.51 -49.30
N TRP A 5 3.92 74.57 -48.47
CA TRP A 5 5.12 74.59 -47.60
C TRP A 5 4.99 75.27 -46.23
N LEU A 6 4.22 74.67 -45.30
CA LEU A 6 4.54 74.77 -43.86
C LEU A 6 3.90 73.65 -43.00
N PHE A 7 3.86 72.42 -43.51
CA PHE A 7 3.42 71.25 -42.72
C PHE A 7 4.37 70.05 -42.85
N LEU A 8 5.62 70.28 -43.29
CA LEU A 8 6.60 69.21 -43.56
C LEU A 8 7.62 68.96 -42.41
N VAL A 9 7.45 69.55 -41.22
CA VAL A 9 8.50 69.45 -40.17
C VAL A 9 7.98 68.93 -38.81
N ILE A 10 6.66 68.82 -38.61
CA ILE A 10 6.11 68.28 -37.34
C ILE A 10 5.76 66.78 -37.43
N PHE A 11 5.78 66.17 -38.62
CA PHE A 11 5.55 64.71 -38.76
C PHE A 11 6.82 63.85 -38.62
N LEU A 12 8.00 64.47 -38.50
CA LEU A 12 9.29 63.76 -38.35
C LEU A 12 9.69 63.49 -36.89
N LEU A 13 8.84 63.82 -35.92
CA LEU A 13 9.06 63.60 -34.48
C LEU A 13 8.03 62.66 -33.83
N ALA A 14 7.23 61.96 -34.63
CA ALA A 14 6.49 60.75 -34.23
C ALA A 14 7.23 59.46 -34.62
N ALA A 15 8.49 59.56 -35.04
CA ALA A 15 9.35 58.46 -35.46
C ALA A 15 10.29 57.93 -34.36
N ALA A 16 9.95 58.13 -33.08
CA ALA A 16 10.83 57.76 -31.96
C ALA A 16 10.10 57.10 -30.77
N PHE A 17 8.91 56.52 -30.99
CA PHE A 17 8.24 55.73 -29.96
C PHE A 17 7.51 54.51 -30.55
N GLU A 18 8.21 53.72 -31.35
CA GLU A 18 7.97 52.28 -31.39
C GLU A 18 9.18 51.58 -30.79
N ALA A 19 9.15 51.53 -29.46
CA ALA A 19 9.97 50.62 -28.70
C ALA A 19 9.57 49.18 -29.09
N GLY A 20 10.50 48.49 -29.75
CA GLY A 20 10.77 47.07 -29.57
C GLY A 20 9.56 46.14 -29.45
N SER A 21 8.98 45.78 -30.58
CA SER A 21 8.47 44.42 -30.78
C SER A 21 9.17 43.85 -32.01
N MET A 22 10.43 43.45 -31.81
CA MET A 22 11.01 42.41 -32.64
C MET A 22 10.09 41.20 -32.52
N PHE A 23 9.22 41.00 -33.50
CA PHE A 23 8.60 39.72 -33.72
C PHE A 23 9.74 38.76 -34.05
N SER A 24 10.21 38.05 -33.04
CA SER A 24 10.89 36.77 -33.22
C SER A 24 9.85 35.83 -33.83
N ALA A 25 9.71 35.86 -35.15
CA ALA A 25 9.10 34.74 -35.87
C ALA A 25 10.05 33.56 -35.68
N GLY A 26 9.80 32.75 -34.65
CA GLY A 26 10.38 31.42 -34.59
C GLY A 26 9.95 30.71 -35.86
N GLU A 27 10.91 30.36 -36.71
CA GLU A 27 10.67 29.51 -37.87
C GLU A 27 10.01 28.23 -37.35
N ASP A 28 8.83 27.90 -37.84
CA ASP A 28 8.14 26.66 -37.44
C ASP A 28 8.97 25.49 -38.00
N THR A 29 9.83 24.93 -37.15
CA THR A 29 10.69 23.79 -37.49
C THR A 29 9.94 22.47 -37.39
N SER A 30 8.60 22.48 -37.30
CA SER A 30 7.83 21.23 -37.21
C SER A 30 7.88 20.47 -38.55
N GLU A 31 8.18 19.18 -38.45
CA GLU A 31 8.16 18.28 -39.59
C GLU A 31 6.85 17.49 -39.58
N MET A 32 6.12 17.49 -40.71
CA MET A 32 4.96 16.62 -40.86
C MET A 32 5.39 15.17 -41.06
N VAL A 33 5.15 14.35 -40.03
CA VAL A 33 5.42 12.92 -40.07
C VAL A 33 4.20 12.15 -40.56
N ARG A 34 4.31 11.50 -41.74
CA ARG A 34 3.28 10.56 -42.22
C ARG A 34 3.50 9.18 -41.63
N VAL A 35 2.48 8.66 -40.96
CA VAL A 35 2.45 7.32 -40.37
C VAL A 35 1.29 6.55 -40.96
N TYR A 36 1.55 5.35 -41.49
CA TYR A 36 0.51 4.45 -41.97
C TYR A 36 0.27 3.37 -40.92
N ARG A 37 -0.91 3.33 -40.32
CA ARG A 37 -1.27 2.33 -39.29
C ARG A 37 -1.90 1.10 -39.92
N ASN A 38 -1.55 -0.07 -39.36
CA ASN A 38 -2.19 -1.36 -39.62
C ASN A 38 -2.26 -1.75 -41.10
N LEU A 39 -1.28 -1.31 -41.89
CA LEU A 39 -1.17 -1.63 -43.32
C LEU A 39 -0.39 -2.93 -43.55
N ILE A 40 0.41 -3.36 -42.56
CA ILE A 40 1.27 -4.54 -42.66
C ILE A 40 0.57 -5.73 -42.01
N ARG A 41 0.56 -6.86 -42.74
CA ARG A 41 0.16 -8.17 -42.19
C ARG A 41 1.34 -8.76 -41.42
N VAL A 42 1.10 -9.16 -40.18
CA VAL A 42 2.10 -9.83 -39.34
C VAL A 42 1.77 -11.30 -39.23
N GLU A 43 2.78 -12.15 -39.36
CA GLU A 43 2.69 -13.60 -39.18
C GLU A 43 3.75 -14.04 -38.17
N VAL A 44 3.38 -14.90 -37.21
CA VAL A 44 4.32 -15.53 -36.27
C VAL A 44 4.26 -17.04 -36.47
N ASN A 45 5.41 -17.65 -36.74
CA ASN A 45 5.50 -19.08 -37.11
C ASN A 45 4.58 -19.47 -38.28
N GLY A 46 4.41 -18.57 -39.25
CA GLY A 46 3.55 -18.78 -40.43
C GLY A 46 2.04 -18.63 -40.17
N ASN A 47 1.64 -18.32 -38.93
CA ASN A 47 0.24 -18.06 -38.60
C ASN A 47 -0.02 -16.54 -38.57
N PRO A 48 -1.04 -16.03 -39.29
CA PRO A 48 -1.44 -14.63 -39.19
C PRO A 48 -1.81 -14.23 -37.77
N VAL A 49 -1.32 -13.08 -37.34
CA VAL A 49 -1.65 -12.50 -36.03
C VAL A 49 -2.15 -11.07 -36.20
N THR A 50 -3.24 -10.75 -35.49
CA THR A 50 -3.78 -9.39 -35.42
C THR A 50 -3.03 -8.62 -34.34
N MET A 51 -2.29 -7.59 -34.74
CA MET A 51 -1.62 -6.67 -33.83
C MET A 51 -1.53 -5.28 -34.44
N ASP A 52 -1.45 -4.27 -33.57
CA ASP A 52 -1.18 -2.92 -34.02
C ASP A 52 0.20 -2.85 -34.67
N ASN A 53 0.33 -2.08 -35.73
CA ASN A 53 1.60 -1.80 -36.36
C ASN A 53 1.55 -0.46 -37.07
N PHE A 54 2.73 0.12 -37.31
CA PHE A 54 2.79 1.29 -38.16
C PHE A 54 4.05 1.30 -39.03
N LEU A 55 3.90 1.84 -40.24
CA LEU A 55 5.00 2.10 -41.15
C LEU A 55 5.42 3.56 -41.00
N TYR A 56 6.68 3.77 -40.64
CA TYR A 56 7.30 5.09 -40.55
C TYR A 56 8.72 5.02 -41.12
N ASN A 57 9.07 5.94 -42.02
CA ASN A 57 10.37 5.99 -42.70
C ASN A 57 10.83 4.63 -43.24
N ASN A 58 9.90 3.93 -43.92
CA ASN A 58 10.12 2.60 -44.50
C ASN A 58 10.54 1.52 -43.48
N ARG A 59 10.21 1.71 -42.20
CA ARG A 59 10.38 0.74 -41.12
C ARG A 59 9.02 0.40 -40.53
N THR A 60 8.75 -0.89 -40.40
CA THR A 60 7.56 -1.38 -39.70
C THR A 60 7.87 -1.45 -38.21
N TYR A 61 7.04 -0.79 -37.41
CA TYR A 61 7.06 -0.85 -35.97
C TYR A 61 5.91 -1.72 -35.51
N VAL A 62 6.23 -2.67 -34.65
CA VAL A 62 5.30 -3.61 -34.03
C VAL A 62 5.48 -3.56 -32.51
N PRO A 63 4.41 -3.74 -31.73
CA PRO A 63 4.48 -3.83 -30.28
C PRO A 63 5.44 -4.94 -29.86
N MET A 64 6.54 -4.55 -29.24
CA MET A 64 7.58 -5.47 -28.78
C MET A 64 7.01 -6.57 -27.89
N ARG A 65 6.09 -6.22 -26.99
CA ARG A 65 5.40 -7.14 -26.07
C ARG A 65 4.67 -8.25 -26.82
N GLU A 66 3.78 -7.86 -27.74
CA GLU A 66 2.94 -8.83 -28.46
C GLU A 66 3.80 -9.78 -29.30
N VAL A 67 4.81 -9.27 -30.01
CA VAL A 67 5.71 -10.11 -30.81
C VAL A 67 6.50 -11.09 -29.95
N ALA A 68 7.04 -10.61 -28.82
CA ALA A 68 7.81 -11.44 -27.92
C ALA A 68 6.95 -12.53 -27.25
N GLU A 69 5.75 -12.19 -26.77
CA GLU A 69 4.82 -13.16 -26.15
C GLU A 69 4.40 -14.25 -27.14
N LEU A 70 4.14 -13.89 -28.41
CA LEU A 70 3.86 -14.87 -29.47
C LEU A 70 5.03 -15.81 -29.77
N LEU A 71 6.26 -15.35 -29.50
CA LEU A 71 7.48 -16.15 -29.59
C LEU A 71 7.77 -16.93 -28.28
N GLY A 72 6.84 -16.93 -27.32
CA GLY A 72 6.99 -17.60 -26.03
C GLY A 72 8.00 -16.91 -25.10
N LYS A 73 8.25 -15.62 -25.31
CA LYS A 73 9.15 -14.80 -24.49
C LYS A 73 8.38 -13.93 -23.52
N ASP A 74 9.01 -13.62 -22.40
CA ASP A 74 8.52 -12.68 -21.40
C ASP A 74 9.05 -11.27 -21.70
N VAL A 75 8.20 -10.24 -21.59
CA VAL A 75 8.60 -8.82 -21.74
C VAL A 75 8.42 -8.06 -20.46
N ARG A 76 9.55 -7.64 -19.89
CA ARG A 76 9.63 -6.97 -18.59
C ARG A 76 9.91 -5.48 -18.77
N TRP A 77 9.29 -4.65 -17.93
CA TRP A 77 9.61 -3.25 -17.75
C TRP A 77 10.02 -3.01 -16.30
N ASN A 78 11.15 -2.34 -16.09
CA ASN A 78 11.54 -1.86 -14.78
C ASN A 78 11.44 -0.33 -14.76
N ALA A 79 10.51 0.19 -13.96
CA ALA A 79 10.19 1.61 -13.92
C ALA A 79 11.29 2.48 -13.32
N TYR A 80 12.14 1.93 -12.46
CA TYR A 80 13.21 2.69 -11.81
C TYR A 80 14.47 2.80 -12.68
N THR A 81 14.74 1.80 -13.49
CA THR A 81 15.90 1.76 -14.41
C THR A 81 15.55 2.15 -15.84
N ASN A 82 14.28 2.40 -16.14
CA ASN A 82 13.77 2.65 -17.49
C ASN A 82 14.22 1.59 -18.51
N THR A 83 14.26 0.33 -18.08
CA THR A 83 14.78 -0.77 -18.89
C THR A 83 13.66 -1.72 -19.28
N ALA A 84 13.56 -2.02 -20.59
CA ALA A 84 12.72 -3.08 -21.12
C ALA A 84 13.58 -4.29 -21.51
N GLY A 85 13.18 -5.50 -21.11
CA GLY A 85 13.89 -6.74 -21.42
C GLY A 85 12.98 -7.78 -22.05
N ILE A 86 13.52 -8.57 -22.98
CA ILE A 86 12.87 -9.75 -23.58
C ILE A 86 13.62 -10.98 -23.08
N ASN A 87 12.95 -11.86 -22.35
CA ASN A 87 13.57 -12.98 -21.66
C ASN A 87 12.89 -14.30 -22.02
N ASP A 88 13.56 -15.43 -21.75
CA ASP A 88 12.89 -16.73 -21.75
C ASP A 88 11.83 -16.78 -20.64
N LEU A 89 10.70 -17.41 -20.91
CA LEU A 89 9.67 -17.67 -19.90
C LEU A 89 10.19 -18.76 -18.94
N ILE A 90 10.93 -18.33 -17.92
CA ILE A 90 11.43 -19.23 -16.89
C ILE A 90 10.35 -19.33 -15.82
N TYR A 91 9.91 -20.56 -15.53
CA TYR A 91 9.12 -20.81 -14.33
C TYR A 91 10.03 -20.57 -13.12
N GLU A 92 9.99 -19.37 -12.54
CA GLU A 92 10.81 -18.96 -11.40
C GLU A 92 10.27 -19.54 -10.09
N ARG A 93 9.91 -20.84 -10.12
CA ARG A 93 9.28 -21.57 -9.02
C ARG A 93 10.02 -21.38 -7.71
N ASP A 94 11.33 -21.61 -7.72
CA ASP A 94 12.10 -21.65 -6.48
C ASP A 94 12.20 -20.25 -5.85
N ALA A 95 12.28 -19.19 -6.67
CA ALA A 95 12.27 -17.81 -6.19
C ALA A 95 10.91 -17.43 -5.56
N LEU A 96 9.81 -17.79 -6.22
CA LEU A 96 8.46 -17.52 -5.73
C LEU A 96 8.08 -18.40 -4.54
N ALA A 97 8.47 -19.68 -4.55
CA ALA A 97 8.24 -20.61 -3.45
C ALA A 97 8.98 -20.19 -2.18
N ALA A 98 10.15 -19.55 -2.32
CA ALA A 98 10.87 -18.99 -1.18
C ALA A 98 10.09 -17.88 -0.45
N LEU A 99 9.04 -17.31 -1.05
CA LEU A 99 8.16 -16.33 -0.39
C LEU A 99 7.18 -16.98 0.59
N LEU A 100 6.86 -18.27 0.44
CA LEU A 100 5.81 -18.94 1.20
C LEU A 100 6.38 -19.97 2.19
N PRO A 101 5.70 -20.23 3.31
CA PRO A 101 5.99 -21.37 4.19
C PRO A 101 5.86 -22.70 3.44
N SER A 102 6.73 -23.65 3.76
CA SER A 102 6.72 -24.99 3.16
C SER A 102 6.17 -26.09 4.09
N GLU A 103 5.86 -25.75 5.34
CA GLU A 103 5.39 -26.71 6.35
C GLU A 103 3.86 -26.81 6.33
N ILE A 104 3.34 -28.00 6.01
CA ILE A 104 1.90 -28.28 6.09
C ILE A 104 1.44 -28.15 7.55
N GLY A 105 0.30 -27.52 7.76
CA GLY A 105 -0.20 -27.14 9.08
C GLY A 105 0.33 -25.79 9.57
N HIS A 106 1.16 -25.08 8.78
CA HIS A 106 1.51 -23.69 9.09
C HIS A 106 0.24 -22.84 9.15
N THR A 107 0.07 -22.11 10.25
CA THR A 107 -1.09 -21.26 10.49
C THR A 107 -0.69 -19.79 10.45
N TRP A 108 -1.39 -19.02 9.63
CA TRP A 108 -1.38 -17.57 9.69
C TRP A 108 -2.56 -17.09 10.52
N ILE A 109 -2.28 -16.25 11.50
CA ILE A 109 -3.28 -15.55 12.29
C ILE A 109 -3.16 -14.08 11.93
N TYR A 110 -4.24 -13.44 11.52
CA TYR A 110 -4.22 -12.03 11.15
C TYR A 110 -5.18 -11.24 12.03
N ASN A 111 -4.76 -10.03 12.41
CA ASN A 111 -5.59 -9.06 13.11
C ASN A 111 -5.55 -7.73 12.36
N GLY A 112 -6.64 -6.97 12.39
CA GLY A 112 -6.77 -5.77 11.57
C GLY A 112 -7.73 -4.73 12.11
N PHE A 113 -8.22 -3.90 11.20
CA PHE A 113 -9.12 -2.78 11.44
C PHE A 113 -10.37 -3.20 12.25
N ALA A 114 -10.77 -2.36 13.20
CA ALA A 114 -11.80 -2.65 14.20
C ALA A 114 -11.51 -3.96 14.95
N GLU A 115 -12.45 -4.90 14.97
CA GLU A 115 -12.31 -6.23 15.58
C GLU A 115 -11.98 -7.31 14.55
N TYR A 116 -11.56 -6.93 13.34
CA TYR A 116 -11.30 -7.90 12.29
C TYR A 116 -10.14 -8.82 12.66
N GLY A 117 -10.40 -10.12 12.59
CA GLY A 117 -9.38 -11.15 12.65
C GLY A 117 -9.74 -12.29 11.70
N HIS A 118 -8.73 -13.03 11.23
CA HIS A 118 -8.96 -14.31 10.57
C HIS A 118 -7.77 -15.23 10.79
N THR A 119 -8.04 -16.53 10.78
CA THR A 119 -7.01 -17.56 10.91
C THR A 119 -7.11 -18.49 9.72
N VAL A 120 -5.99 -18.76 9.06
CA VAL A 120 -5.90 -19.68 7.92
C VAL A 120 -4.73 -20.62 8.08
N THR A 121 -4.86 -21.84 7.57
CA THR A 121 -3.86 -22.91 7.71
C THR A 121 -3.52 -23.48 6.34
N LEU A 122 -2.24 -23.77 6.11
CA LEU A 122 -1.77 -24.47 4.93
C LEU A 122 -2.13 -25.94 5.01
N ASP A 123 -3.13 -26.37 4.25
CA ASP A 123 -3.65 -27.74 4.28
C ASP A 123 -2.77 -28.71 3.48
N ARG A 124 -2.29 -28.26 2.32
CA ARG A 124 -1.45 -29.06 1.41
C ARG A 124 -0.76 -28.20 0.35
N ILE A 125 0.27 -28.77 -0.26
CA ILE A 125 0.95 -28.22 -1.44
C ILE A 125 0.82 -29.25 -2.57
N GLU A 126 0.33 -28.79 -3.72
CA GLU A 126 0.15 -29.58 -4.93
C GLU A 126 1.15 -29.11 -5.99
N ASP A 127 1.97 -30.03 -6.50
CA ASP A 127 3.00 -29.74 -7.51
C ASP A 127 2.64 -30.33 -8.87
N ALA A 128 2.78 -29.50 -9.90
CA ALA A 128 2.72 -29.87 -11.32
C ALA A 128 3.95 -29.30 -12.06
N SER A 129 4.14 -29.70 -13.33
CA SER A 129 5.33 -29.34 -14.10
C SER A 129 5.54 -27.82 -14.29
N ASN A 130 4.46 -27.05 -14.34
CA ASN A 130 4.48 -25.60 -14.58
C ASN A 130 3.64 -24.81 -13.57
N ARG A 131 3.23 -25.46 -12.47
CA ARG A 131 2.32 -24.88 -11.48
C ARG A 131 2.57 -25.51 -10.10
N ARG A 132 2.55 -24.70 -9.04
CA ARG A 132 2.46 -25.17 -7.66
C ARG A 132 1.29 -24.47 -6.99
N THR A 133 0.43 -25.20 -6.30
CA THR A 133 -0.72 -24.65 -5.57
C THR A 133 -0.56 -24.93 -4.08
N TYR A 134 -0.59 -23.90 -3.25
CA TYR A 134 -0.71 -23.99 -1.79
C TYR A 134 -2.20 -23.84 -1.47
N VAL A 135 -2.81 -24.92 -0.98
CA VAL A 135 -4.24 -24.94 -0.65
C VAL A 135 -4.39 -24.60 0.83
N ILE A 136 -5.15 -23.56 1.10
CA ILE A 136 -5.25 -22.91 2.41
C ILE A 136 -6.73 -22.79 2.77
N SER A 137 -7.07 -23.15 4.01
CA SER A 137 -8.42 -22.98 4.53
C SER A 137 -8.41 -22.34 5.91
N GLY A 138 -9.53 -21.75 6.30
CA GLY A 138 -9.64 -21.07 7.59
C GLY A 138 -10.97 -20.38 7.79
N GLU A 139 -10.99 -19.41 8.69
CA GLU A 139 -12.19 -18.67 9.03
C GLU A 139 -11.89 -17.25 9.51
N VAL A 140 -12.86 -16.36 9.30
CA VAL A 140 -12.91 -15.03 9.89
C VAL A 140 -13.39 -15.14 11.35
N SER A 141 -12.73 -14.42 12.25
CA SER A 141 -13.04 -14.36 13.69
C SER A 141 -14.42 -13.75 13.95
N ASP A 142 -15.00 -14.06 15.13
CA ASP A 142 -16.34 -13.61 15.49
C ASP A 142 -16.21 -12.20 16.08
N SER A 143 -16.58 -11.19 15.31
CA SER A 143 -16.80 -9.86 15.86
C SER A 143 -18.12 -9.89 16.63
N LEU A 144 -18.09 -9.46 17.89
CA LEU A 144 -19.13 -9.71 18.91
C LEU A 144 -20.52 -9.10 18.63
N ASP A 145 -20.69 -8.44 17.48
CA ASP A 145 -21.86 -7.64 17.11
C ASP A 145 -22.84 -8.33 16.11
N GLY A 146 -22.81 -9.66 16.01
CA GLY A 146 -23.96 -10.40 15.49
C GLY A 146 -24.32 -10.11 14.02
N GLU A 147 -23.33 -9.90 13.15
CA GLU A 147 -23.55 -9.79 11.71
C GLU A 147 -23.88 -11.14 11.06
N GLY A 148 -25.12 -11.58 11.24
CA GLY A 148 -25.84 -12.45 10.31
C GLY A 148 -25.25 -13.85 10.02
N ASN A 149 -26.02 -14.62 9.25
CA ASN A 149 -25.74 -16.01 8.89
C ASN A 149 -24.75 -16.13 7.71
N LEU A 150 -23.80 -15.20 7.58
CA LEU A 150 -22.84 -15.16 6.48
C LEU A 150 -21.72 -16.19 6.72
N GLY A 151 -21.29 -16.86 5.66
CA GLY A 151 -20.29 -17.92 5.75
C GLY A 151 -18.92 -17.36 6.14
N ARG A 152 -18.45 -17.68 7.35
CA ARG A 152 -17.15 -17.23 7.87
C ARG A 152 -15.95 -17.98 7.28
N GLY A 153 -16.21 -19.02 6.50
CA GLY A 153 -15.18 -19.84 5.87
C GLY A 153 -14.32 -19.06 4.89
N VAL A 154 -13.03 -19.32 4.95
CA VAL A 154 -12.01 -18.83 4.02
C VAL A 154 -11.47 -20.04 3.26
N SER A 155 -11.58 -20.01 1.94
CA SER A 155 -10.88 -20.91 1.02
C SER A 155 -9.93 -20.07 0.19
N LEU A 156 -8.64 -20.41 0.18
CA LEU A 156 -7.61 -19.63 -0.49
C LEU A 156 -6.60 -20.56 -1.17
N ASN A 157 -6.17 -20.17 -2.37
CA ASN A 157 -5.08 -20.79 -3.08
C ASN A 157 -4.00 -19.76 -3.37
N TYR A 158 -2.75 -20.06 -2.98
CA TYR A 158 -1.59 -19.41 -3.57
C TYR A 158 -1.05 -20.26 -4.71
N ILE A 159 -1.00 -19.69 -5.91
CA ILE A 159 -0.65 -20.40 -7.14
C ILE A 159 0.64 -19.78 -7.69
N LEU A 160 1.69 -20.59 -7.75
CA LEU A 160 2.90 -20.25 -8.48
C LEU A 160 2.71 -20.72 -9.92
N GLN A 161 2.76 -19.80 -10.87
CA GLN A 161 2.66 -20.14 -12.29
C GLN A 161 3.44 -19.12 -13.11
N GLY A 162 4.33 -19.60 -13.98
CA GLY A 162 5.21 -18.72 -14.77
C GLY A 162 6.10 -17.86 -13.87
N ASN A 163 5.94 -16.55 -13.94
CA ASN A 163 6.70 -15.55 -13.19
C ASN A 163 5.92 -14.98 -11.99
N ALA A 164 4.72 -15.49 -11.69
CA ALA A 164 3.77 -14.87 -10.78
C ALA A 164 3.42 -15.75 -9.57
N LEU A 165 3.24 -15.10 -8.41
CA LEU A 165 2.51 -15.63 -7.27
C LEU A 165 1.10 -15.03 -7.29
N ILE A 166 0.10 -15.87 -7.52
CA ILE A 166 -1.31 -15.50 -7.69
C ILE A 166 -2.10 -15.94 -6.45
N GLN A 167 -3.02 -15.11 -5.98
CA GLN A 167 -4.02 -15.49 -4.99
C GLN A 167 -5.36 -15.74 -5.69
N GLU A 168 -6.01 -16.85 -5.35
CA GLU A 168 -7.43 -17.10 -5.63
C GLU A 168 -8.16 -17.37 -4.31
N LYS A 169 -9.38 -16.86 -4.13
CA LYS A 169 -10.11 -17.04 -2.87
C LYS A 169 -11.62 -17.15 -3.02
N THR A 170 -12.24 -17.74 -2.01
CA THR A 170 -13.68 -17.65 -1.70
C THR A 170 -13.79 -17.38 -0.21
N ALA A 171 -14.06 -16.13 0.14
CA ALA A 171 -14.02 -15.66 1.53
C ALA A 171 -14.92 -14.41 1.70
N PRO A 172 -16.25 -14.59 1.84
CA PRO A 172 -17.21 -13.49 1.72
C PRO A 172 -17.10 -12.46 2.86
N MET A 173 -16.52 -12.84 4.00
CA MET A 173 -16.33 -11.96 5.16
C MET A 173 -14.88 -11.48 5.34
N MET A 174 -13.96 -11.84 4.44
CA MET A 174 -12.56 -11.47 4.59
C MET A 174 -12.35 -10.01 4.20
N LEU A 175 -11.72 -9.21 5.07
CA LEU A 175 -11.32 -7.82 4.84
C LEU A 175 -10.13 -7.72 3.88
N ASP A 176 -10.22 -8.36 2.72
CA ASP A 176 -9.16 -8.46 1.73
C ASP A 176 -9.63 -7.87 0.39
N SER A 177 -8.89 -8.09 -0.69
CA SER A 177 -9.20 -7.59 -2.04
C SER A 177 -10.65 -7.82 -2.45
N LYS A 178 -11.23 -6.87 -3.20
CA LYS A 178 -12.53 -7.04 -3.88
C LYS A 178 -12.48 -8.00 -5.07
N PHE A 179 -11.27 -8.44 -5.46
CA PHE A 179 -11.05 -9.43 -6.50
C PHE A 179 -10.85 -10.81 -5.88
N ASP A 180 -11.58 -11.80 -6.39
CA ASP A 180 -11.40 -13.20 -5.96
C ASP A 180 -10.13 -13.83 -6.55
N ARG A 181 -9.52 -13.18 -7.55
CA ARG A 181 -8.24 -13.55 -8.16
C ARG A 181 -7.39 -12.31 -8.38
N LEU A 182 -6.13 -12.35 -7.92
CA LEU A 182 -5.19 -11.23 -8.03
C LEU A 182 -3.75 -11.75 -8.09
N THR A 183 -2.90 -11.17 -8.94
CA THR A 183 -1.47 -11.45 -8.92
C THR A 183 -0.81 -10.67 -7.77
N LEU A 184 -0.29 -11.36 -6.76
CA LEU A 184 0.28 -10.72 -5.58
C LEU A 184 1.66 -10.11 -5.82
N ILE A 185 2.50 -10.79 -6.60
CA ILE A 185 3.87 -10.36 -6.93
C ILE A 185 4.39 -11.11 -8.15
N GLU A 186 5.15 -10.42 -9.00
CA GLU A 186 5.85 -11.03 -10.14
C GLU A 186 7.38 -10.93 -10.01
N THR A 187 8.07 -11.89 -10.59
CA THR A 187 9.52 -11.84 -10.79
C THR A 187 9.89 -10.92 -11.97
N PRO A 188 11.06 -10.25 -11.93
CA PRO A 188 12.13 -10.37 -10.94
C PRO A 188 11.77 -9.69 -9.62
N LEU A 189 12.14 -10.32 -8.50
CA LEU A 189 11.87 -9.84 -7.14
C LEU A 189 12.81 -8.68 -6.76
N VAL A 190 12.68 -7.56 -7.47
CA VAL A 190 13.46 -6.33 -7.30
C VAL A 190 12.53 -5.12 -7.36
N ALA A 191 12.94 -4.03 -6.72
CA ALA A 191 12.16 -2.80 -6.71
C ALA A 191 12.02 -2.25 -8.16
N GLY A 192 10.82 -1.80 -8.51
CA GLY A 192 10.50 -1.23 -9.82
C GLY A 192 9.99 -2.23 -10.85
N THR A 193 9.92 -3.52 -10.51
CA THR A 193 9.20 -4.51 -11.34
C THR A 193 7.71 -4.16 -11.38
N THR A 194 7.15 -4.05 -12.59
CA THR A 194 5.74 -3.68 -12.81
C THR A 194 5.02 -4.70 -13.69
N TRP A 195 3.73 -4.89 -13.43
CA TRP A 195 2.83 -5.63 -14.29
C TRP A 195 1.45 -4.95 -14.31
N THR A 196 0.64 -5.34 -15.30
CA THR A 196 -0.71 -4.83 -15.49
C THR A 196 -1.62 -6.01 -15.76
N GLU A 197 -2.73 -6.09 -15.06
CA GLU A 197 -3.74 -7.14 -15.25
C GLU A 197 -5.15 -6.56 -15.31
N THR A 198 -6.03 -7.27 -16.02
CA THR A 198 -7.45 -6.94 -16.10
C THR A 198 -8.22 -7.96 -15.27
N LEU A 199 -8.91 -7.50 -14.24
CA LEU A 199 -9.61 -8.33 -13.26
C LEU A 199 -11.10 -8.00 -13.22
N MET A 200 -11.89 -8.99 -12.81
CA MET A 200 -13.32 -8.82 -12.56
C MET A 200 -13.55 -8.86 -11.05
N ASP A 201 -14.24 -7.86 -10.51
CA ASP A 201 -14.63 -7.85 -9.11
C ASP A 201 -15.89 -8.72 -8.85
N GLN A 202 -16.24 -8.87 -7.58
CA GLN A 202 -17.40 -9.67 -7.15
C GLN A 202 -18.76 -9.14 -7.66
N SER A 203 -18.83 -7.89 -8.15
CA SER A 203 -20.02 -7.31 -8.76
C SER A 203 -20.11 -7.58 -10.28
N GLY A 204 -19.06 -8.15 -10.87
CA GLY A 204 -18.94 -8.38 -12.31
C GLY A 204 -18.32 -7.21 -13.08
N LEU A 205 -17.87 -6.16 -12.39
CA LEU A 205 -17.21 -5.02 -13.04
C LEU A 205 -15.77 -5.37 -13.36
N THR A 206 -15.35 -5.06 -14.58
CA THR A 206 -13.96 -5.25 -15.03
C THR A 206 -13.14 -4.00 -14.73
N ALA A 207 -11.99 -4.19 -14.07
CA ALA A 207 -11.04 -3.15 -13.72
C ALA A 207 -9.64 -3.49 -14.24
N LYS A 208 -8.88 -2.46 -14.62
CA LYS A 208 -7.47 -2.58 -14.97
C LYS A 208 -6.63 -2.19 -13.76
N ILE A 209 -5.73 -3.08 -13.34
CA ILE A 209 -4.86 -2.90 -12.19
C ILE A 209 -3.41 -2.78 -12.66
N ASP A 210 -2.77 -1.66 -12.32
CA ASP A 210 -1.32 -1.48 -12.49
C ASP A 210 -0.65 -1.77 -11.15
N ALA A 211 0.37 -2.63 -11.17
CA ALA A 211 1.06 -3.09 -9.97
C ALA A 211 2.57 -2.87 -10.05
N ILE A 212 3.20 -2.67 -8.89
CA ILE A 212 4.64 -2.42 -8.77
C ILE A 212 5.20 -2.96 -7.46
N ILE A 213 6.39 -3.56 -7.51
CA ILE A 213 7.22 -3.77 -6.32
C ILE A 213 7.83 -2.41 -5.94
N GLN A 214 7.24 -1.71 -4.98
CA GLN A 214 7.67 -0.37 -4.57
C GLN A 214 8.99 -0.40 -3.81
N LYS A 215 9.15 -1.39 -2.93
CA LYS A 215 10.29 -1.46 -2.01
C LYS A 215 10.73 -2.90 -1.84
N VAL A 216 12.04 -3.10 -1.76
CA VAL A 216 12.67 -4.35 -1.34
C VAL A 216 13.68 -4.03 -0.25
N GLU A 217 13.55 -4.69 0.89
CA GLU A 217 14.42 -4.49 2.05
C GLU A 217 14.79 -5.83 2.68
N ILE A 218 15.86 -5.86 3.48
CA ILE A 218 16.25 -7.04 4.24
C ILE A 218 15.89 -6.79 5.71
N VAL A 219 15.00 -7.61 6.25
CA VAL A 219 14.57 -7.59 7.65
C VAL A 219 14.85 -8.98 8.23
N ASP A 220 15.61 -9.05 9.32
CA ASP A 220 16.03 -10.31 9.96
C ASP A 220 16.69 -11.32 8.99
N GLY A 221 17.48 -10.81 8.05
CA GLY A 221 18.18 -11.62 7.05
C GLY A 221 17.27 -12.20 5.95
N LYS A 222 16.01 -11.77 5.89
CA LYS A 222 15.02 -12.18 4.89
C LYS A 222 14.62 -11.00 4.01
N LYS A 223 14.44 -11.23 2.71
CA LYS A 223 13.89 -10.18 1.84
C LYS A 223 12.42 -9.96 2.14
N GLN A 224 12.05 -8.69 2.23
CA GLN A 224 10.71 -8.19 2.38
C GLN A 224 10.37 -7.26 1.22
N PHE A 225 9.18 -7.43 0.67
CA PHE A 225 8.68 -6.76 -0.53
C PHE A 225 7.43 -5.97 -0.18
N THR A 226 7.42 -4.68 -0.51
CA THR A 226 6.20 -3.85 -0.50
C THR A 226 5.68 -3.78 -1.92
N VAL A 227 4.50 -4.34 -2.15
CA VAL A 227 3.84 -4.36 -3.46
C VAL A 227 2.63 -3.47 -3.40
N ARG A 228 2.47 -2.59 -4.40
CA ARG A 228 1.29 -1.75 -4.57
C ARG A 228 0.54 -2.14 -5.82
N HIS A 229 -0.77 -2.28 -5.69
CA HIS A 229 -1.75 -2.43 -6.76
C HIS A 229 -2.61 -1.18 -6.82
N GLN A 230 -2.76 -0.59 -8.00
CA GLN A 230 -3.52 0.63 -8.24
C GLN A 230 -4.55 0.37 -9.33
N GLU A 231 -5.82 0.65 -9.06
CA GLU A 231 -6.85 0.61 -10.09
C GLU A 231 -6.73 1.85 -11.00
N VAL A 232 -6.67 1.62 -12.32
CA VAL A 232 -6.51 2.69 -13.31
C VAL A 232 -7.79 3.52 -13.38
N GLY A 233 -7.65 4.83 -13.19
CA GLY A 233 -8.79 5.76 -13.21
C GLY A 233 -9.64 5.77 -11.94
N SER A 234 -9.18 5.12 -10.87
CA SER A 234 -9.84 5.05 -9.56
C SER A 234 -8.85 5.39 -8.45
N PRO A 235 -9.30 5.98 -7.31
CA PRO A 235 -8.46 6.16 -6.13
C PRO A 235 -8.19 4.83 -5.39
N TYR A 236 -8.91 3.75 -5.73
CA TYR A 236 -8.75 2.44 -5.11
C TYR A 236 -7.32 1.91 -5.26
N TYR A 237 -6.75 1.47 -4.13
CA TYR A 237 -5.43 0.86 -4.09
C TYR A 237 -5.40 -0.27 -3.07
N GLU A 238 -4.42 -1.16 -3.23
CA GLU A 238 -4.04 -2.17 -2.25
C GLU A 238 -2.52 -2.14 -2.08
N VAL A 239 -2.04 -2.30 -0.84
CA VAL A 239 -0.61 -2.48 -0.55
C VAL A 239 -0.44 -3.75 0.26
N ARG A 240 0.55 -4.56 -0.13
CA ARG A 240 0.92 -5.81 0.54
C ARG A 240 2.38 -5.78 0.94
N VAL A 241 2.66 -6.27 2.14
CA VAL A 241 4.03 -6.61 2.55
C VAL A 241 4.16 -8.12 2.53
N ILE A 242 5.11 -8.64 1.76
CA ILE A 242 5.38 -10.09 1.62
C ILE A 242 6.83 -10.33 2.04
N ARG A 243 7.10 -11.38 2.82
CA ARG A 243 8.48 -11.71 3.24
C ARG A 243 8.81 -13.17 3.00
N GLU A 244 10.07 -13.40 2.61
CA GLU A 244 10.62 -14.74 2.43
C GLU A 244 10.32 -15.68 3.61
N GLY A 245 9.76 -16.84 3.30
CA GLY A 245 9.39 -17.91 4.23
C GLY A 245 8.14 -17.65 5.07
N ALA A 246 7.56 -16.45 5.06
CA ALA A 246 6.39 -16.09 5.86
C ALA A 246 5.13 -15.87 5.02
N GLY A 247 5.26 -15.47 3.75
CA GLY A 247 4.16 -15.06 2.91
C GLY A 247 3.71 -13.63 3.21
N LEU A 248 2.39 -13.41 3.19
CA LEU A 248 1.79 -12.11 3.46
C LEU A 248 1.98 -11.70 4.93
N LEU A 249 2.61 -10.57 5.16
CA LEU A 249 2.80 -9.96 6.49
C LEU A 249 1.78 -8.89 6.80
N SER A 250 1.37 -8.11 5.80
CA SER A 250 0.31 -7.11 5.99
C SER A 250 -0.37 -6.79 4.68
N PHE A 251 -1.60 -6.33 4.82
CA PHE A 251 -2.44 -5.86 3.74
C PHE A 251 -3.12 -4.56 4.18
N GLU A 252 -3.18 -3.60 3.28
CA GLU A 252 -4.05 -2.44 3.41
C GLU A 252 -4.75 -2.14 2.09
N LYS A 253 -5.94 -1.54 2.17
CA LYS A 253 -6.67 -1.03 1.01
C LYS A 253 -7.43 0.25 1.35
N LEU A 254 -7.79 0.99 0.30
CA LEU A 254 -8.80 2.04 0.42
C LEU A 254 -10.19 1.41 0.47
N LEU A 255 -10.89 1.54 1.61
CA LEU A 255 -12.31 1.25 1.70
C LEU A 255 -13.08 2.50 1.28
N GLN A 256 -14.02 2.34 0.35
CA GLN A 256 -14.86 3.42 -0.15
C GLN A 256 -16.31 3.13 0.24
N LEU A 257 -16.89 4.04 1.03
CA LEU A 257 -18.32 4.08 1.34
C LEU A 257 -18.98 5.17 0.49
N SER A 258 -20.30 5.30 0.59
CA SER A 258 -21.07 6.28 -0.21
C SER A 258 -20.64 7.73 0.00
N ASP A 259 -20.14 8.07 1.19
CA ASP A 259 -19.88 9.43 1.65
C ASP A 259 -18.44 9.64 2.17
N SER A 260 -17.65 8.57 2.28
CA SER A 260 -16.32 8.60 2.90
C SER A 260 -15.39 7.57 2.29
N SER A 261 -14.09 7.79 2.44
CA SER A 261 -13.07 6.81 2.10
C SER A 261 -11.98 6.84 3.15
N PHE A 262 -11.59 5.66 3.63
CA PHE A 262 -10.55 5.52 4.64
C PHE A 262 -9.79 4.20 4.44
N THR A 263 -8.59 4.14 4.99
CA THR A 263 -7.72 2.99 4.83
C THR A 263 -8.07 1.93 5.88
N VAL A 264 -8.27 0.70 5.43
CA VAL A 264 -8.45 -0.47 6.30
C VAL A 264 -7.28 -1.43 6.07
N SER A 265 -6.89 -2.15 7.12
CA SER A 265 -5.72 -3.03 7.06
C SER A 265 -5.86 -4.24 7.97
N TYR A 266 -5.05 -5.27 7.70
CA TYR A 266 -4.76 -6.36 8.63
C TYR A 266 -3.30 -6.76 8.52
N SER A 267 -2.76 -7.39 9.56
CA SER A 267 -1.36 -7.81 9.62
C SER A 267 -1.22 -9.17 10.27
N LEU A 268 -0.22 -9.91 9.78
CA LEU A 268 0.17 -11.22 10.27
C LEU A 268 0.63 -11.06 11.70
N TYR A 269 -0.02 -11.79 12.56
CA TYR A 269 0.49 -12.09 13.88
C TYR A 269 1.73 -12.98 13.71
N MET A 270 2.91 -12.37 13.83
CA MET A 270 4.20 -12.98 13.50
C MET A 270 4.72 -14.02 14.51
N GLY A 271 3.83 -14.67 15.26
CA GLY A 271 4.20 -15.74 16.16
C GLY A 271 4.86 -15.26 17.45
N GLY A 272 4.96 -16.26 18.33
CA GLY A 272 5.14 -16.14 19.76
C GLY A 272 3.97 -16.75 20.51
N LYS A 273 4.21 -17.26 21.73
CA LYS A 273 3.14 -17.89 22.53
C LYS A 273 2.03 -16.87 22.73
N LEU A 274 0.87 -17.15 22.11
CA LEU A 274 -0.34 -16.38 22.35
C LEU A 274 -0.70 -16.50 23.82
N THR A 275 -0.56 -15.40 24.53
CA THR A 275 -0.97 -15.31 25.94
C THR A 275 -2.05 -14.24 26.04
N GLN A 276 -3.12 -14.59 26.75
CA GLN A 276 -4.06 -13.59 27.23
C GLN A 276 -3.35 -12.84 28.35
N VAL A 277 -2.98 -11.59 28.07
CA VAL A 277 -2.29 -10.73 29.04
C VAL A 277 -3.29 -9.67 29.47
N PRO A 278 -3.66 -9.62 30.77
CA PRO A 278 -4.37 -8.47 31.29
C PRO A 278 -3.44 -7.26 31.21
N MET A 279 -3.88 -6.20 30.51
CA MET A 279 -3.15 -4.95 30.36
C MET A 279 -3.90 -3.83 31.03
N THR A 280 -3.17 -2.97 31.72
CA THR A 280 -3.69 -1.70 32.24
C THR A 280 -3.57 -0.65 31.14
N LEU A 281 -4.70 -0.24 30.55
CA LEU A 281 -4.78 0.81 29.54
C LEU A 281 -5.34 2.08 30.18
N TYR A 282 -4.67 3.22 29.99
CA TYR A 282 -5.11 4.48 30.59
C TYR A 282 -5.93 5.31 29.61
N PHE A 283 -7.15 5.67 29.99
CA PHE A 283 -8.04 6.52 29.17
C PHE A 283 -8.47 7.76 29.93
N ALA A 284 -8.89 8.80 29.23
CA ALA A 284 -9.25 10.08 29.86
C ALA A 284 -10.56 9.97 30.65
N THR A 285 -10.64 10.71 31.75
CA THR A 285 -11.91 10.95 32.44
C THR A 285 -12.85 11.78 31.56
N PRO A 286 -14.18 11.77 31.78
CA PRO A 286 -15.12 12.59 31.02
C PRO A 286 -14.84 14.10 31.13
N GLN A 287 -14.17 14.52 32.21
CA GLN A 287 -13.79 15.91 32.49
C GLN A 287 -12.39 16.28 31.95
N ALA A 288 -11.63 15.32 31.40
CA ALA A 288 -10.26 15.50 30.91
C ALA A 288 -9.29 16.08 31.95
N ASP A 289 -9.52 15.79 33.23
CA ASP A 289 -8.69 16.21 34.37
C ASP A 289 -7.70 15.12 34.82
N GLY A 290 -7.76 13.95 34.19
CA GLY A 290 -6.83 12.85 34.41
C GLY A 290 -7.11 11.65 33.53
N VAL A 291 -6.29 10.63 33.69
CA VAL A 291 -6.48 9.32 33.06
C VAL A 291 -6.70 8.26 34.13
N LEU A 292 -7.65 7.35 33.89
CA LEU A 292 -7.96 6.22 34.75
C LEU A 292 -7.65 4.90 34.03
N PRO A 293 -7.23 3.86 34.78
CA PRO A 293 -6.93 2.57 34.21
C PRO A 293 -8.20 1.80 33.86
N GLU A 294 -8.17 1.11 32.73
CA GLU A 294 -9.06 0.04 32.35
C GLU A 294 -8.22 -1.23 32.16
N ILE A 295 -8.60 -2.33 32.83
CA ILE A 295 -7.92 -3.60 32.62
C ILE A 295 -8.58 -4.32 31.45
N ARG A 296 -7.83 -4.53 30.37
CA ARG A 296 -8.28 -5.23 29.18
C ARG A 296 -7.42 -6.47 28.95
N THR A 297 -8.07 -7.62 28.81
CA THR A 297 -7.38 -8.84 28.39
C THR A 297 -7.11 -8.76 26.90
N MET A 298 -5.83 -8.65 26.54
CA MET A 298 -5.38 -8.56 25.16
C MET A 298 -4.70 -9.87 24.76
N LEU A 299 -4.87 -10.27 23.51
CA LEU A 299 -4.12 -11.38 22.91
C LEU A 299 -2.73 -10.86 22.52
N VAL A 300 -1.65 -11.47 23.04
CA VAL A 300 -0.27 -10.96 22.85
C VAL A 300 0.68 -12.04 22.32
N SER A 301 1.51 -11.68 21.35
CA SER A 301 2.69 -12.45 20.89
C SER A 301 3.94 -12.13 21.66
N ASP A 302 4.76 -13.16 21.92
CA ASP A 302 6.17 -13.10 22.37
C ASP A 302 6.72 -11.68 22.55
N GLY A 303 6.53 -11.13 23.75
CA GLY A 303 7.14 -9.85 24.14
C GLY A 303 6.58 -8.59 23.44
N ALA A 304 5.64 -8.70 22.49
CA ALA A 304 4.97 -7.59 21.82
C ALA A 304 3.90 -6.90 22.70
N VAL A 305 4.07 -6.97 24.02
CA VAL A 305 3.11 -6.46 25.01
C VAL A 305 2.91 -4.95 24.86
N ALA A 306 3.99 -4.20 24.60
CA ALA A 306 3.92 -2.77 24.33
C ALA A 306 3.13 -2.43 23.06
N ARG A 307 3.29 -3.24 22.00
CA ARG A 307 2.53 -3.06 20.74
C ARG A 307 1.04 -3.25 20.99
N ALA A 308 0.68 -4.34 21.65
CA ALA A 308 -0.71 -4.64 21.97
C ALA A 308 -1.32 -3.56 22.87
N ALA A 309 -0.57 -3.02 23.83
CA ALA A 309 -1.05 -1.94 24.68
C ALA A 309 -1.38 -0.67 23.88
N VAL A 310 -0.51 -0.25 22.95
CA VAL A 310 -0.77 0.92 22.09
C VAL A 310 -1.94 0.67 21.14
N ILE A 311 -2.07 -0.53 20.57
CA ILE A 311 -3.23 -0.92 19.77
C ILE A 311 -4.52 -0.83 20.60
N GLY A 312 -4.49 -1.31 21.84
CA GLY A 312 -5.62 -1.19 22.77
C GLY A 312 -6.03 0.26 23.03
N LEU A 313 -5.06 1.18 23.14
CA LEU A 313 -5.34 2.62 23.24
C LEU A 313 -5.97 3.19 21.98
N ILE A 314 -5.49 2.78 20.80
CA ILE A 314 -6.04 3.20 19.49
C ILE A 314 -7.49 2.74 19.35
N TRP A 315 -7.82 1.53 19.80
CA TRP A 315 -9.21 1.02 19.80
C TRP A 315 -10.14 1.79 20.75
N GLY A 316 -9.59 2.56 21.70
CA GLY A 316 -10.36 3.32 22.66
C GLY A 316 -10.86 2.50 23.86
N PRO A 317 -11.51 3.15 24.85
CA PRO A 317 -12.03 2.50 26.05
C PRO A 317 -13.28 1.64 25.76
N GLN A 318 -13.53 0.63 26.59
CA GLN A 318 -14.78 -0.14 26.59
C GLN A 318 -15.74 0.38 27.66
N SER A 319 -15.23 1.08 28.68
CA SER A 319 -16.08 1.73 29.68
C SER A 319 -16.70 3.02 29.14
N GLU A 320 -18.03 3.15 29.27
CA GLU A 320 -18.76 4.39 28.96
C GLU A 320 -18.33 5.59 29.83
N ASN A 321 -17.66 5.34 30.96
CA ASN A 321 -17.16 6.36 31.88
C ASN A 321 -15.78 6.89 31.49
N LEU A 322 -15.19 6.41 30.39
CA LEU A 322 -13.88 6.81 29.92
C LEU A 322 -13.98 7.39 28.51
N ARG A 323 -13.00 8.20 28.12
CA ARG A 323 -12.92 8.83 26.79
C ARG A 323 -11.67 8.40 26.06
N ALA A 324 -11.82 8.19 24.76
CA ALA A 324 -10.70 7.92 23.86
C ALA A 324 -9.67 9.06 23.93
N THR A 325 -8.40 8.67 23.94
CA THR A 325 -7.28 9.61 24.02
C THR A 325 -6.47 9.64 22.73
N ILE A 326 -6.58 8.61 21.90
CA ILE A 326 -5.94 8.59 20.59
C ILE A 326 -6.92 9.15 19.54
N PRO A 327 -6.50 10.10 18.68
CA PRO A 327 -7.35 10.64 17.63
C PRO A 327 -7.85 9.57 16.66
N GLU A 328 -9.07 9.75 16.18
CA GLU A 328 -9.71 8.84 15.24
C GLU A 328 -8.89 8.71 13.94
N GLY A 329 -8.79 7.49 13.41
CA GLY A 329 -8.02 7.19 12.20
C GLY A 329 -6.51 7.04 12.40
N THR A 330 -5.99 7.24 13.61
CA THR A 330 -4.58 6.99 13.95
C THR A 330 -4.21 5.53 13.71
N ARG A 331 -3.08 5.29 13.02
CA ARG A 331 -2.50 3.96 12.84
C ARG A 331 -1.15 3.87 13.56
N LEU A 332 -0.86 2.69 14.12
CA LEU A 332 0.47 2.36 14.61
C LEU A 332 1.34 1.86 13.45
N LEU A 333 2.28 2.67 12.99
CA LEU A 333 3.18 2.33 11.89
C LEU A 333 4.33 1.41 12.35
N ALA A 334 4.95 1.76 13.48
CA ALA A 334 6.04 0.98 14.05
C ALA A 334 6.11 1.15 15.57
N ILE A 335 6.70 0.16 16.24
CA ILE A 335 7.05 0.25 17.65
C ILE A 335 8.32 -0.55 17.91
N SER A 336 9.23 0.01 18.71
CA SER A 336 10.49 -0.62 19.08
C SER A 336 10.91 -0.21 20.48
N ILE A 337 11.63 -1.08 21.18
CA ILE A 337 12.14 -0.80 22.52
C ILE A 337 13.66 -0.96 22.48
N ALA A 338 14.39 0.08 22.87
CA ALA A 338 15.83 0.05 22.97
C ALA A 338 16.29 0.91 24.15
N ASN A 339 17.18 0.38 25.00
CA ASN A 339 17.80 1.11 26.11
C ASN A 339 16.80 1.84 27.02
N GLY A 340 15.70 1.18 27.40
CA GLY A 340 14.66 1.78 28.25
C GLY A 340 13.72 2.75 27.55
N ILE A 341 13.91 3.01 26.24
CA ILE A 341 13.07 3.92 25.46
C ILE A 341 12.18 3.12 24.52
N CYS A 342 10.86 3.28 24.65
CA CYS A 342 9.89 2.79 23.68
C CYS A 342 9.65 3.85 22.61
N THR A 343 10.05 3.58 21.37
CA THR A 343 9.76 4.45 20.23
C THR A 343 8.48 3.98 19.55
N VAL A 344 7.49 4.86 19.47
CA VAL A 344 6.16 4.60 18.90
C VAL A 344 5.95 5.53 17.72
N ASP A 345 5.77 4.96 16.53
CA ASP A 345 5.57 5.69 15.29
C ASP A 345 4.11 5.62 14.86
N PHE A 346 3.47 6.78 14.79
CA PHE A 346 2.07 6.92 14.41
C PHE A 346 1.93 7.50 13.01
N SER A 347 0.77 7.26 12.40
CA SER A 347 0.38 7.95 11.16
C SER A 347 0.03 9.41 11.43
N LYS A 348 0.03 10.24 10.37
CA LYS A 348 -0.25 11.68 10.45
C LYS A 348 -1.58 12.06 11.12
N GLU A 349 -2.58 11.17 11.07
CA GLU A 349 -3.89 11.35 11.72
C GLU A 349 -3.77 11.54 13.23
N PHE A 350 -2.70 11.03 13.86
CA PHE A 350 -2.39 11.30 15.28
C PHE A 350 -2.27 12.79 15.59
N VAL A 351 -1.85 13.60 14.61
CA VAL A 351 -1.75 15.06 14.72
C VAL A 351 -2.91 15.74 14.01
N ASP A 352 -3.16 15.36 12.74
CA ASP A 352 -4.14 16.02 11.87
C ASP A 352 -5.57 15.97 12.46
N ASN A 353 -5.95 14.87 13.11
CA ASN A 353 -7.29 14.66 13.65
C ASN A 353 -7.39 14.95 15.15
N HIS A 354 -6.31 15.45 15.78
CA HIS A 354 -6.32 15.68 17.20
C HIS A 354 -7.34 16.79 17.56
N PRO A 355 -8.24 16.58 18.54
CA PRO A 355 -9.26 17.57 18.91
C PRO A 355 -8.68 18.89 19.45
N GLY A 356 -7.38 18.88 19.76
CA GLY A 356 -6.62 20.00 20.28
C GLY A 356 -6.97 20.32 21.74
N GLY A 357 -6.51 21.49 22.18
CA GLY A 357 -6.72 21.97 23.54
C GLY A 357 -5.71 21.39 24.51
N SER A 358 -5.13 22.23 25.37
CA SER A 358 -4.04 21.80 26.26
C SER A 358 -4.42 20.61 27.14
N ALA A 359 -5.67 20.51 27.60
CA ALA A 359 -6.14 19.35 28.35
C ALA A 359 -6.13 18.07 27.50
N GLY A 360 -6.67 18.11 26.29
CA GLY A 360 -6.70 16.97 25.37
C GLY A 360 -5.30 16.50 24.99
N GLU A 361 -4.41 17.44 24.63
CA GLU A 361 -3.01 17.15 24.29
C GLU A 361 -2.29 16.43 25.46
N ILE A 362 -2.49 16.92 26.69
CA ILE A 362 -1.91 16.30 27.88
C ILE A 362 -2.53 14.92 28.12
N MET A 363 -3.84 14.73 27.96
CA MET A 363 -4.48 13.42 28.15
C MET A 363 -3.96 12.38 27.16
N THR A 364 -3.78 12.74 25.90
CA THR A 364 -3.22 11.88 24.85
C THR A 364 -1.81 11.39 25.23
N LEU A 365 -0.91 12.31 25.57
CA LEU A 365 0.46 11.97 25.92
C LEU A 365 0.54 11.20 27.24
N THR A 366 -0.26 11.58 28.24
CA THR A 366 -0.31 10.92 29.56
C THR A 366 -0.85 9.50 29.45
N SER A 367 -1.88 9.28 28.61
CA SER A 367 -2.44 7.96 28.33
C SER A 367 -1.39 7.00 27.78
N ILE A 368 -0.67 7.42 26.72
CA ILE A 368 0.38 6.63 26.09
C ILE A 368 1.51 6.35 27.08
N LEU A 369 1.99 7.39 27.75
CA LEU A 369 3.09 7.31 28.70
C LEU A 369 2.77 6.34 29.84
N LYS A 370 1.65 6.53 30.55
CA LYS A 370 1.29 5.69 31.70
C LYS A 370 1.07 4.24 31.28
N THR A 371 0.38 4.01 30.16
CA THR A 371 0.14 2.65 29.65
C THR A 371 1.44 1.94 29.31
N LEU A 372 2.42 2.63 28.73
CA LEU A 372 3.71 2.02 28.39
C LEU A 372 4.66 1.89 29.59
N GLN A 373 4.56 2.77 30.59
CA GLN A 373 5.35 2.68 31.83
C GLN A 373 4.86 1.59 32.79
N GLU A 374 3.70 0.96 32.52
CA GLU A 374 3.32 -0.31 33.18
C GLU A 374 4.32 -1.43 32.89
N PHE A 375 5.11 -1.32 31.81
CA PHE A 375 6.17 -2.26 31.48
C PHE A 375 7.49 -1.81 32.13
N PRO A 376 8.06 -2.57 33.10
CA PRO A 376 9.25 -2.14 33.85
C PRO A 376 10.50 -1.88 32.99
N SER A 377 10.54 -2.42 31.77
CA SER A 377 11.62 -2.21 30.81
C SER A 377 11.50 -0.89 30.02
N ILE A 378 10.42 -0.12 30.21
CA ILE A 378 10.15 1.12 29.50
C ILE A 378 10.14 2.26 30.51
N GLU A 379 11.17 3.10 30.45
CA GLU A 379 11.32 4.29 31.29
C GLU A 379 10.76 5.53 30.58
N LYS A 380 10.98 5.61 29.26
CA LYS A 380 10.63 6.78 28.44
C LYS A 380 9.93 6.37 27.16
N VAL A 381 9.11 7.27 26.62
CA VAL A 381 8.39 7.05 25.36
C VAL A 381 8.76 8.12 24.34
N GLN A 382 9.34 7.73 23.21
CA GLN A 382 9.55 8.62 22.07
C GLN A 382 8.40 8.46 21.08
N ILE A 383 7.72 9.55 20.76
CA ILE A 383 6.71 9.57 19.69
C ILE A 383 7.36 10.01 18.37
N LEU A 384 7.02 9.32 17.29
CA LEU A 384 7.27 9.70 15.90
C LEU A 384 5.94 9.84 15.16
N VAL A 385 5.93 10.66 14.11
CA VAL A 385 4.81 10.77 13.17
C VAL A 385 5.36 10.62 11.76
N GLU A 386 4.83 9.66 11.00
CA GLU A 386 5.31 9.32 9.65
C GLU A 386 6.83 9.06 9.62
N GLY A 387 7.35 8.38 10.63
CA GLY A 387 8.77 8.06 10.78
C GLY A 387 9.66 9.25 11.18
N GLN A 388 9.09 10.43 11.45
CA GLN A 388 9.84 11.65 11.77
C GLN A 388 9.64 12.11 13.22
N LYS A 389 10.72 12.63 13.83
CA LYS A 389 10.68 13.33 15.12
C LYS A 389 10.28 14.79 14.94
N GLY A 390 9.79 15.40 16.02
CA GLY A 390 9.56 16.84 16.06
C GLY A 390 8.24 17.30 15.43
N ALA A 391 7.30 16.37 15.24
CA ALA A 391 5.91 16.75 15.02
C ALA A 391 5.39 17.55 16.22
N THR A 392 4.44 18.45 15.98
CA THR A 392 3.82 19.25 17.04
C THR A 392 2.41 18.76 17.29
N LEU A 393 2.13 18.30 18.51
CA LEU A 393 0.78 18.01 18.96
C LEU A 393 0.23 19.26 19.66
N GLY A 394 -0.47 20.11 18.90
CA GLY A 394 -0.95 21.40 19.38
C GLY A 394 0.20 22.35 19.72
N ASN A 395 0.46 22.59 21.02
CA ASN A 395 1.59 23.42 21.47
C ASN A 395 2.80 22.61 21.97
N ILE A 396 2.75 21.28 21.89
CA ILE A 396 3.78 20.39 22.42
C ILE A 396 4.64 19.87 21.27
N LEU A 397 5.94 20.15 21.33
CA LEU A 397 6.93 19.63 20.37
C LEU A 397 7.35 18.21 20.78
N LEU A 398 7.19 17.24 19.87
CA LEU A 398 7.52 15.83 20.08
C LEU A 398 8.94 15.49 19.60
N ASP A 399 9.92 16.31 19.96
CA ASP A 399 11.33 16.13 19.56
C ASP A 399 12.12 15.28 20.57
N LYS A 400 11.62 15.17 21.80
CA LYS A 400 12.25 14.44 22.92
C LYS A 400 11.35 13.32 23.45
N PRO A 401 11.93 12.28 24.07
CA PRO A 401 11.17 11.28 24.80
C PRO A 401 10.38 11.92 25.96
N LEU A 402 9.16 11.43 26.15
CA LEU A 402 8.29 11.70 27.29
C LEU A 402 8.81 10.94 28.52
N GLU A 403 8.62 11.53 29.71
CA GLU A 403 9.07 11.02 31.01
C GLU A 403 7.92 10.98 32.01
#